data_AF-A0A0S6XAR2-F1
#
_entry.id   AF-A0A0S6XAR2-F1
#
_cell.length_a   1.000
_cell.length_b   1.000
_cell.length_c   1.000
_cell.angle_alpha   90.00
_cell.angle_beta   90.00
_cell.angle_gamma   90.00
#
_symmetry.space_group_name_H-M   'P 1'
#
loop_
_entity.id
_entity.type
_entity.pdbx_description
1 polymer ?
#
loop_
_entity_poly.entity_id
_entity_poly.type
_entity_poly.pdbx_seq_one_letter_code
_entity_poly.pdbx_strand_id
1 'polypeptide(L)'
;MSSNCAPRPLEVAIVGGGIIGVMMVLGLHRRGIKATIYERAPTWHEVSAGFAFTGAGRECMELLDPAILEILGRISQKTDASTSNSYWNAYHARTREDAEDESKSLMFRTPNNKLLFWGCVRSQFLLGMANLLPEGAVVFGKQLESYDDKESSCKVVLRFKDGSTVEADALLGCDGIHSTTRRVLLGADHPASRPGYSHIAAYRTMVPIDVGVAALGERAAEGGCMQSGPDACLMSYPVRTFSGRKFAQASFTNERTR
;
A
#
# COMPACT_ATOMS: atom_id res chain seq x y z
N MET A 1 -34.02 9.45 -36.80
CA MET A 1 -32.87 8.62 -37.21
C MET A 1 -32.06 8.32 -35.95
N SER A 2 -32.39 7.22 -35.27
CA SER A 2 -31.64 6.75 -34.10
C SER A 2 -30.34 6.12 -34.60
N SER A 3 -29.23 6.81 -34.40
CA SER A 3 -27.90 6.29 -34.70
C SER A 3 -27.64 5.06 -33.83
N ASN A 4 -27.70 3.89 -34.45
CA ASN A 4 -27.37 2.61 -33.85
C ASN A 4 -25.84 2.54 -33.70
N CYS A 5 -25.30 3.22 -32.69
CA CYS A 5 -23.90 3.15 -32.36
C CYS A 5 -23.71 1.88 -31.52
N ALA A 6 -22.99 0.90 -32.04
CA ALA A 6 -22.55 -0.23 -31.23
C ALA A 6 -21.93 0.29 -29.92
N PRO A 7 -22.16 -0.36 -28.76
CA PRO A 7 -21.63 0.12 -27.50
C PRO A 7 -20.11 0.25 -27.62
N ARG A 8 -19.62 1.50 -27.62
CA ARG A 8 -18.20 1.78 -27.73
C ARG A 8 -17.48 1.26 -26.48
N PRO A 9 -16.24 0.76 -26.58
CA PRO A 9 -15.50 0.26 -25.42
C PRO A 9 -15.37 1.36 -24.36
N LEU A 10 -15.69 1.02 -23.11
CA LEU A 10 -15.52 1.90 -21.96
C LEU A 10 -14.03 2.24 -21.77
N GLU A 11 -13.72 3.53 -21.68
CA GLU A 11 -12.38 4.04 -21.40
C GLU A 11 -12.31 4.68 -20.01
N VAL A 12 -11.42 4.14 -19.15
CA VAL A 12 -11.27 4.57 -17.76
C VAL A 12 -9.93 5.28 -17.55
N ALA A 13 -9.96 6.52 -17.04
CA ALA A 13 -8.77 7.20 -16.57
C ALA A 13 -8.55 6.94 -15.07
N ILE A 14 -7.38 6.44 -14.71
CA ILE A 14 -6.98 6.22 -13.31
C ILE A 14 -5.92 7.25 -12.96
N VAL A 15 -6.17 8.07 -11.93
CA VAL A 15 -5.23 9.09 -11.48
C VAL A 15 -4.43 8.53 -10.30
N GLY A 16 -3.13 8.31 -10.49
CA GLY A 16 -2.21 7.76 -9.49
C GLY A 16 -1.74 6.32 -9.79
N GLY A 17 -0.45 6.17 -10.05
CA GLY A 17 0.28 4.91 -10.26
C GLY A 17 0.82 4.29 -8.98
N GLY A 18 0.07 4.40 -7.87
CA GLY A 18 0.38 3.66 -6.65
C GLY A 18 0.00 2.17 -6.75
N ILE A 19 0.22 1.43 -5.66
CA ILE A 19 -0.19 0.01 -5.52
C ILE A 19 -1.65 -0.19 -5.96
N ILE A 20 -2.56 0.67 -5.49
CA ILE A 20 -3.99 0.56 -5.78
C ILE A 20 -4.30 0.85 -7.25
N GLY A 21 -3.70 1.89 -7.85
CA GLY A 21 -3.93 2.23 -9.25
C GLY A 21 -3.45 1.14 -10.21
N VAL A 22 -2.28 0.55 -9.93
CA VAL A 22 -1.74 -0.58 -10.73
C VAL A 22 -2.62 -1.82 -10.58
N MET A 23 -3.03 -2.19 -9.37
CA MET A 23 -3.98 -3.30 -9.16
C MET A 23 -5.30 -3.08 -9.88
N MET A 24 -5.82 -1.85 -9.86
CA MET A 24 -7.06 -1.50 -10.53
C MET A 24 -6.95 -1.65 -12.05
N VAL A 25 -5.87 -1.14 -12.67
CA VAL A 25 -5.65 -1.33 -14.11
C VAL A 25 -5.56 -2.80 -14.47
N LEU A 26 -4.79 -3.60 -13.72
CA LEU A 26 -4.67 -5.04 -13.99
C LEU A 26 -6.04 -5.73 -13.94
N GLY A 27 -6.85 -5.44 -12.92
CA GLY A 27 -8.19 -6.01 -12.79
C GLY A 27 -9.15 -5.59 -13.92
N LEU A 28 -9.07 -4.34 -14.39
CA LEU A 28 -9.86 -3.82 -15.51
C LEU A 28 -9.41 -4.43 -16.85
N HIS A 29 -8.10 -4.48 -17.10
CA HIS A 29 -7.52 -5.07 -18.32
C HIS A 29 -7.86 -6.55 -18.43
N ARG A 30 -7.81 -7.30 -17.32
CA ARG A 30 -8.23 -8.71 -17.26
C ARG A 30 -9.68 -8.92 -17.73
N ARG A 31 -10.52 -7.90 -17.58
CA ARG A 31 -11.93 -7.88 -17.97
C ARG A 31 -12.17 -7.23 -19.34
N GLY A 32 -11.11 -6.92 -20.08
CA GLY A 32 -11.19 -6.28 -21.40
C GLY A 32 -11.59 -4.80 -21.36
N ILE A 33 -11.54 -4.15 -20.19
CA ILE A 33 -11.86 -2.73 -20.05
C ILE A 33 -10.59 -1.92 -20.29
N LYS A 34 -10.67 -0.96 -21.22
CA LYS A 34 -9.56 -0.06 -21.51
C LYS A 34 -9.36 0.88 -20.32
N ALA A 35 -8.17 0.88 -19.75
CA ALA A 35 -7.82 1.76 -18.65
C ALA A 35 -6.37 2.27 -18.76
N THR A 36 -6.16 3.54 -18.41
CA THR A 36 -4.84 4.18 -18.44
C THR A 36 -4.57 4.88 -17.12
N ILE A 37 -3.38 4.64 -16.54
CA ILE A 37 -2.88 5.36 -15.37
C ILE A 37 -2.22 6.66 -15.80
N TYR A 38 -2.56 7.74 -15.09
CA TYR A 38 -1.87 9.02 -15.14
C TYR A 38 -1.14 9.23 -13.82
N GLU A 39 0.18 9.15 -13.84
CA GLU A 39 1.05 9.25 -12.66
C GLU A 39 1.87 10.54 -12.71
N ARG A 40 1.92 11.26 -11.59
CA ARG A 40 2.65 12.53 -11.47
C ARG A 40 4.16 12.34 -11.48
N ALA A 41 4.67 11.24 -10.94
CA ALA A 41 6.09 10.94 -10.92
C ALA A 41 6.60 10.69 -12.36
N PRO A 42 7.90 10.95 -12.63
CA PRO A 42 8.49 10.69 -13.94
C PRO A 42 8.74 9.19 -14.20
N THR A 43 8.84 8.40 -13.14
CA THR A 43 9.11 6.96 -13.17
C THR A 43 8.48 6.27 -11.95
N TRP A 44 8.54 4.94 -11.90
CA TRP A 44 8.20 4.18 -10.70
C TRP A 44 9.10 4.52 -9.51
N HIS A 45 8.52 4.55 -8.31
CA HIS A 45 9.28 4.76 -7.08
C HIS A 45 10.04 3.49 -6.66
N GLU A 46 11.35 3.63 -6.43
CA GLU A 46 12.23 2.48 -6.12
C GLU A 46 12.48 2.28 -4.62
N VAL A 47 12.40 3.34 -3.80
CA VAL A 47 12.67 3.27 -2.36
C VAL A 47 11.36 3.29 -1.57
N SER A 48 11.21 2.33 -0.66
CA SER A 48 10.03 2.25 0.20
C SER A 48 10.27 1.42 1.46
N ALA A 49 9.30 1.44 2.38
CA ALA A 49 9.29 0.60 3.57
C ALA A 49 8.62 -0.77 3.30
N GLY A 50 8.82 -1.67 4.26
CA GLY A 50 8.01 -2.88 4.38
C GLY A 50 6.53 -2.55 4.60
N PHE A 51 5.67 -3.45 4.11
CA PHE A 51 4.26 -3.51 4.44
C PHE A 51 3.74 -4.94 4.25
N ALA A 52 2.53 -5.21 4.73
CA ALA A 52 1.97 -6.55 4.69
C ALA A 52 0.49 -6.56 4.31
N PHE A 53 0.05 -7.69 3.74
CA PHE A 53 -1.33 -7.92 3.36
C PHE A 53 -1.94 -9.07 4.14
N THR A 54 -3.20 -8.90 4.54
CA THR A 54 -4.02 -9.91 5.23
C THR A 54 -4.47 -11.03 4.27
N GLY A 55 -5.06 -12.10 4.82
CA GLY A 55 -5.76 -13.11 4.02
C GLY A 55 -6.84 -12.54 3.12
N ALA A 56 -7.70 -11.68 3.66
CA ALA A 56 -8.74 -11.02 2.87
C ALA A 56 -8.16 -10.19 1.71
N GLY A 57 -7.08 -9.44 1.95
CA GLY A 57 -6.40 -8.68 0.89
C GLY A 57 -5.89 -9.59 -0.23
N ARG A 58 -5.38 -10.78 0.12
CA ARG A 58 -4.91 -11.77 -0.85
C ARG A 58 -6.04 -12.40 -1.66
N GLU A 59 -7.17 -12.73 -1.03
CA GLU A 59 -8.37 -13.20 -1.72
C GLU A 59 -8.88 -12.13 -2.72
N CYS A 60 -8.90 -10.85 -2.32
CA CYS A 60 -9.26 -9.76 -3.23
C CYS A 60 -8.28 -9.61 -4.40
N MET A 61 -6.98 -9.78 -4.18
CA MET A 61 -5.98 -9.74 -5.26
C MET A 61 -6.22 -10.85 -6.27
N GLU A 62 -6.47 -12.07 -5.81
CA GLU A 62 -6.75 -13.22 -6.67
C GLU A 62 -7.99 -13.00 -7.56
N LEU A 63 -9.03 -12.38 -7.00
CA LEU A 63 -10.23 -12.00 -7.74
C LEU A 63 -9.98 -10.88 -8.77
N LEU A 64 -9.06 -9.95 -8.50
CA LEU A 64 -8.67 -8.90 -9.44
C LEU A 64 -7.89 -9.50 -10.60
N ASP A 65 -6.73 -10.09 -10.31
CA ASP A 65 -5.90 -10.86 -11.22
C ASP A 65 -4.97 -11.81 -10.42
N PRO A 66 -5.01 -13.14 -10.66
CA PRO A 66 -4.14 -14.11 -9.99
C PRO A 66 -2.63 -13.81 -10.09
N ALA A 67 -2.18 -13.14 -11.15
CA ALA A 67 -0.77 -12.76 -11.31
C ALA A 67 -0.31 -11.77 -10.22
N ILE A 68 -1.21 -10.95 -9.67
CA ILE A 68 -0.91 -10.06 -8.54
C ILE A 68 -0.54 -10.90 -7.30
N LEU A 69 -1.34 -11.93 -7.01
CA LEU A 69 -1.07 -12.82 -5.88
C LEU A 69 0.20 -13.65 -6.10
N GLU A 70 0.46 -14.07 -7.34
CA GLU A 70 1.69 -14.78 -7.70
C GLU A 70 2.93 -13.91 -7.42
N ILE A 71 2.94 -12.65 -7.84
CA ILE A 71 4.03 -11.72 -7.55
C ILE A 71 4.21 -11.58 -6.05
N LEU A 72 3.13 -11.31 -5.32
CA LEU A 72 3.19 -11.18 -3.87
C LEU A 72 3.79 -12.45 -3.23
N GLY A 73 3.38 -13.63 -3.69
CA GLY A 73 3.86 -14.92 -3.20
C GLY A 73 5.35 -15.17 -3.43
N ARG A 74 5.94 -14.61 -4.49
CA ARG A 74 7.38 -14.70 -4.80
C ARG A 74 8.23 -13.80 -3.91
N ILE A 75 7.72 -12.62 -3.53
CA ILE A 75 8.48 -11.60 -2.81
C ILE A 75 8.18 -11.49 -1.32
N SER A 76 7.14 -12.16 -0.83
CA SER A 76 6.74 -12.01 0.56
C SER A 76 7.46 -12.97 1.49
N GLN A 77 7.81 -12.49 2.68
CA GLN A 77 7.93 -13.35 3.83
C GLN A 77 6.52 -13.72 4.29
N LYS A 78 6.26 -15.03 4.30
CA LYS A 78 5.00 -15.58 4.79
C LYS A 78 5.16 -15.81 6.29
N THR A 79 4.23 -15.31 7.08
CA THR A 79 4.02 -15.86 8.42
C THR A 79 3.29 -17.19 8.25
N ASP A 80 3.73 -18.23 8.94
CA ASP A 80 3.05 -19.52 8.98
C ASP A 80 2.24 -19.70 10.28
N ALA A 81 1.55 -20.84 10.39
CA ALA A 81 0.68 -21.16 11.50
C ALA A 81 1.39 -21.24 12.87
N SER A 82 2.73 -21.28 12.91
CA SER A 82 3.53 -21.23 14.14
C SER A 82 3.89 -19.79 14.57
N THR A 83 3.76 -18.82 13.66
CA THR A 83 4.22 -17.43 13.85
C THR A 83 3.04 -16.46 14.07
N SER A 84 2.47 -16.47 15.28
CA SER A 84 1.42 -15.51 15.66
C SER A 84 2.00 -14.12 15.89
N ASN A 85 1.28 -13.05 15.50
CA ASN A 85 1.66 -11.70 15.93
C ASN A 85 1.60 -11.63 17.45
N SER A 86 2.70 -11.17 18.04
CA SER A 86 2.88 -11.10 19.49
C SER A 86 2.89 -9.66 19.98
N TYR A 87 2.25 -9.44 21.12
CA TYR A 87 2.10 -8.13 21.75
C TYR A 87 2.75 -8.18 23.12
N TRP A 88 3.68 -7.25 23.35
CA TRP A 88 4.57 -7.26 24.49
C TRP A 88 4.50 -5.95 25.27
N ASN A 89 4.58 -6.03 26.58
CA ASN A 89 4.71 -4.91 27.49
C ASN A 89 6.17 -4.44 27.51
N ALA A 90 6.44 -3.33 26.83
CA ALA A 90 7.77 -2.73 26.76
C ALA A 90 8.01 -1.65 27.83
N TYR A 91 7.04 -1.41 28.72
CA TYR A 91 7.10 -0.32 29.69
C TYR A 91 7.57 -0.77 31.09
N HIS A 92 7.13 -1.94 31.53
CA HIS A 92 7.37 -2.39 32.90
C HIS A 92 8.65 -3.22 33.07
N ALA A 93 9.16 -3.82 31.98
CA ALA A 93 10.41 -4.58 32.02
C ALA A 93 11.59 -3.69 32.48
N ARG A 94 12.36 -4.16 33.46
CA ARG A 94 13.48 -3.40 34.04
C ARG A 94 14.84 -3.84 33.50
N THR A 95 14.93 -5.06 32.97
CA THR A 95 16.12 -5.59 32.30
C THR A 95 15.75 -6.18 30.93
N ARG A 96 16.77 -6.52 30.14
CA ARG A 96 16.57 -7.21 28.86
C ARG A 96 15.93 -8.58 29.06
N GLU A 97 16.37 -9.30 30.08
CA GLU A 97 15.86 -10.63 30.43
C GLU A 97 14.37 -10.56 30.78
N ASP A 98 13.95 -9.55 31.56
CA ASP A 98 12.53 -9.34 31.86
C ASP A 98 11.71 -9.05 30.60
N ALA A 99 12.26 -8.26 29.66
CA ALA A 99 11.59 -7.88 28.41
C ALA A 99 11.46 -9.04 27.41
N GLU A 100 12.32 -10.05 27.54
CA GLU A 100 12.34 -11.26 26.72
C GLU A 100 11.55 -12.43 27.37
N ASP A 101 11.30 -12.39 28.68
CA ASP A 101 10.50 -13.37 29.41
C ASP A 101 9.01 -13.25 29.10
N GLU A 102 8.46 -14.28 28.44
CA GLU A 102 7.04 -14.33 28.11
C GLU A 102 6.12 -14.29 29.33
N SER A 103 6.50 -14.90 30.45
CA SER A 103 5.68 -14.91 31.67
C SER A 103 5.53 -13.53 32.30
N LYS A 104 6.44 -12.60 31.98
CA LYS A 104 6.46 -11.24 32.51
C LYS A 104 5.96 -10.20 31.51
N SER A 105 6.39 -10.34 30.25
CA SER A 105 6.28 -9.26 29.26
C SER A 105 5.37 -9.59 28.09
N LEU A 106 5.03 -10.84 27.83
CA LEU A 106 4.04 -11.15 26.79
C LEU A 106 2.64 -10.78 27.30
N MET A 107 1.93 -9.94 26.54
CA MET A 107 0.55 -9.57 26.84
C MET A 107 -0.40 -10.58 26.21
N PHE A 108 -0.30 -10.77 24.90
CA PHE A 108 -1.14 -11.71 24.16
C PHE A 108 -0.58 -12.00 22.76
N ARG A 109 -1.15 -13.03 22.13
CA ARG A 109 -0.93 -13.40 20.73
C ARG A 109 -2.27 -13.39 20.00
N THR A 110 -2.30 -12.91 18.76
CA THR A 110 -3.52 -12.99 17.95
C THR A 110 -3.65 -14.38 17.32
N PRO A 111 -4.85 -14.98 17.30
CA PRO A 111 -5.07 -16.29 16.69
C PRO A 111 -4.88 -16.26 15.16
N ASN A 112 -4.40 -17.38 14.60
CA ASN A 112 -3.87 -17.47 13.24
C ASN A 112 -4.92 -17.71 12.14
N ASN A 113 -6.21 -17.75 12.48
CA ASN A 113 -7.29 -18.11 11.54
C ASN A 113 -7.49 -17.02 10.47
N LYS A 114 -6.85 -17.19 9.30
CA LYS A 114 -6.89 -16.30 8.12
C LYS A 114 -6.27 -14.91 8.29
N LEU A 115 -5.64 -14.64 9.44
CA LEU A 115 -4.89 -13.41 9.73
C LEU A 115 -3.40 -13.48 9.34
N LEU A 116 -3.01 -14.47 8.52
CA LEU A 116 -1.63 -14.57 8.02
C LEU A 116 -1.28 -13.37 7.15
N PHE A 117 -0.20 -12.69 7.55
CA PHE A 117 0.34 -11.52 6.88
C PHE A 117 1.43 -11.95 5.90
N TRP A 118 1.37 -11.42 4.69
CA TRP A 118 2.43 -11.56 3.69
C TRP A 118 3.18 -10.24 3.60
N GLY A 119 4.37 -10.19 4.20
CA GLY A 119 5.20 -9.00 4.31
C GLY A 119 6.19 -8.88 3.16
N CYS A 120 6.21 -7.75 2.46
CA CYS A 120 7.14 -7.50 1.36
C CYS A 120 7.61 -6.04 1.33
N VAL A 121 8.59 -5.73 0.48
CA VAL A 121 9.01 -4.36 0.20
C VAL A 121 8.04 -3.74 -0.81
N ARG A 122 7.42 -2.60 -0.45
CA ARG A 122 6.34 -1.98 -1.24
C ARG A 122 6.74 -1.63 -2.68
N SER A 123 7.91 -1.07 -2.89
CA SER A 123 8.41 -0.66 -4.22
C SER A 123 8.66 -1.87 -5.09
N GLN A 124 9.20 -2.95 -4.54
CA GLN A 124 9.38 -4.20 -5.27
C GLN A 124 8.05 -4.82 -5.68
N PHE A 125 7.03 -4.78 -4.81
CA PHE A 125 5.70 -5.24 -5.19
C PHE A 125 5.08 -4.39 -6.30
N LEU A 126 5.19 -3.06 -6.19
CA LEU A 126 4.75 -2.13 -7.23
C LEU A 126 5.42 -2.43 -8.57
N LEU A 127 6.74 -2.53 -8.59
CA LEU A 127 7.52 -2.82 -9.80
C LEU A 127 7.17 -4.18 -10.39
N GLY A 128 7.00 -5.20 -9.54
CA GLY A 128 6.57 -6.53 -9.97
C GLY A 128 5.23 -6.49 -10.71
N MET A 129 4.24 -5.76 -10.18
CA MET A 129 2.94 -5.60 -10.83
C MET A 129 3.01 -4.70 -12.07
N ALA A 130 3.80 -3.62 -12.02
CA ALA A 130 3.98 -2.71 -13.14
C ALA A 130 4.56 -3.41 -14.38
N ASN A 131 5.42 -4.42 -14.19
CA ASN A 131 5.97 -5.24 -15.28
C ASN A 131 4.92 -6.13 -15.98
N LEU A 132 3.73 -6.29 -15.41
CA LEU A 132 2.62 -6.97 -16.07
C LEU A 132 1.80 -6.04 -16.99
N LEU A 133 1.98 -4.72 -16.85
CA LEU A 133 1.21 -3.75 -17.62
C LEU A 133 1.69 -3.72 -19.07
N PRO A 134 0.77 -3.70 -20.05
CA PRO A 134 1.14 -3.51 -21.44
C PRO A 134 1.69 -2.10 -21.68
N GLU A 135 2.42 -1.94 -22.78
CA GLU A 135 2.89 -0.62 -23.21
C GLU A 135 1.70 0.35 -23.36
N GLY A 136 1.89 1.58 -22.91
CA GLY A 136 0.84 2.62 -22.95
C GLY A 136 -0.21 2.55 -21.83
N ALA A 137 -0.18 1.55 -20.95
CA ALA A 137 -1.09 1.49 -19.79
C ALA A 137 -0.82 2.58 -18.75
N VAL A 138 0.34 3.23 -18.81
CA VAL A 138 0.77 4.26 -17.86
C VAL A 138 1.38 5.44 -18.61
N VAL A 139 0.98 6.65 -18.23
CA VAL A 139 1.56 7.91 -18.69
C VAL A 139 2.10 8.66 -17.48
N PHE A 140 3.43 8.76 -17.42
CA PHE A 140 4.17 9.46 -16.36
C PHE A 140 4.20 10.97 -16.57
N GLY A 141 4.58 11.71 -15.53
CA GLY A 141 4.64 13.18 -15.55
C GLY A 141 3.26 13.86 -15.60
N LYS A 142 2.17 13.12 -15.37
CA LYS A 142 0.79 13.59 -15.47
C LYS A 142 0.22 13.88 -14.09
N GLN A 143 0.55 15.06 -13.57
CA GLN A 143 -0.06 15.56 -12.33
C GLN A 143 -1.43 16.17 -12.61
N LEU A 144 -2.50 15.52 -12.15
CA LEU A 144 -3.86 16.06 -12.23
C LEU A 144 -3.94 17.40 -11.49
N GLU A 145 -4.52 18.39 -12.15
CA GLU A 145 -4.85 19.70 -11.60
C GLU A 145 -6.34 19.82 -11.31
N SER A 146 -7.19 19.43 -12.27
CA SER A 146 -8.65 19.44 -12.15
C SER A 146 -9.31 18.44 -13.10
N TYR A 147 -10.60 18.20 -12.95
CA TYR A 147 -11.42 17.53 -13.95
C TYR A 147 -12.79 18.20 -14.06
N ASP A 148 -13.46 17.99 -15.19
CA ASP A 148 -14.83 18.44 -15.44
C ASP A 148 -15.68 17.21 -15.79
N ASP A 149 -16.73 16.97 -15.00
CA ASP A 149 -17.69 15.87 -15.11
C ASP A 149 -19.13 16.36 -15.33
N LYS A 150 -19.30 17.51 -16.01
CA LYS A 150 -20.64 18.05 -16.33
C LYS A 150 -21.49 17.04 -17.09
N GLU A 151 -22.76 16.95 -16.72
CA GLU A 151 -23.77 16.13 -17.43
C GLU A 151 -23.90 16.46 -18.93
N SER A 152 -23.56 17.70 -19.32
CA SER A 152 -23.56 18.12 -20.73
C SER A 152 -22.42 17.50 -21.55
N SER A 153 -21.40 16.96 -20.90
CA SER A 153 -20.29 16.25 -21.51
C SER A 153 -20.49 14.75 -21.33
N CYS A 154 -20.51 13.98 -22.43
CA CYS A 154 -20.56 12.52 -22.36
C CYS A 154 -19.28 11.87 -21.78
N LYS A 155 -18.28 12.68 -21.40
CA LYS A 155 -16.97 12.26 -20.91
C LYS A 155 -16.49 13.17 -19.78
N VAL A 156 -15.66 12.61 -18.90
CA VAL A 156 -14.89 13.36 -17.92
C VAL A 156 -13.63 13.91 -18.59
N VAL A 157 -13.40 15.22 -18.46
CA VAL A 157 -12.23 15.91 -19.02
C VAL A 157 -11.21 16.17 -17.92
N LEU A 158 -10.09 15.47 -17.95
CA LEU A 158 -8.96 15.63 -17.03
C LEU A 158 -8.03 16.74 -17.54
N ARG A 159 -7.60 17.63 -16.63
CA ARG A 159 -6.61 18.67 -16.91
C ARG A 159 -5.38 18.45 -16.06
N PHE A 160 -4.22 18.46 -16.70
CA PHE A 160 -2.93 18.24 -16.05
C PHE A 160 -2.10 19.52 -15.96
N LYS A 161 -1.17 19.57 -15.01
CA LYS A 161 -0.31 20.74 -14.79
C LYS A 161 0.62 21.09 -15.97
N ASP A 162 0.87 20.16 -16.87
CA ASP A 162 1.64 20.41 -18.09
C ASP A 162 0.80 21.08 -19.20
N GLY A 163 -0.45 21.44 -18.91
CA GLY A 163 -1.40 22.05 -19.85
C GLY A 163 -2.12 21.04 -20.75
N SER A 164 -1.75 19.76 -20.69
CA SER A 164 -2.43 18.72 -21.48
C SER A 164 -3.78 18.34 -20.89
N THR A 165 -4.63 17.78 -21.74
CA THR A 165 -5.96 17.29 -21.38
C THR A 165 -6.20 15.88 -21.89
N VAL A 166 -6.99 15.11 -21.16
CA VAL A 166 -7.45 13.77 -21.55
C VAL A 166 -8.94 13.67 -21.32
N GLU A 167 -9.64 12.95 -22.19
CA GLU A 167 -11.04 12.61 -21.99
C GLU A 167 -11.21 11.11 -21.74
N ALA A 168 -12.06 10.76 -20.79
CA ALA A 168 -12.40 9.37 -20.49
C ALA A 168 -13.88 9.26 -20.12
N ASP A 169 -14.42 8.05 -20.15
CA ASP A 169 -15.82 7.79 -19.80
C ASP A 169 -16.02 7.76 -18.29
N ALA A 170 -14.97 7.37 -17.56
CA ALA A 170 -14.94 7.38 -16.11
C ALA A 170 -13.56 7.79 -15.60
N LEU A 171 -13.55 8.43 -14.44
CA LEU A 171 -12.35 8.77 -13.69
C LEU A 171 -12.34 8.01 -12.37
N LEU A 172 -11.22 7.36 -12.05
CA LEU A 172 -10.97 6.74 -10.75
C LEU A 172 -9.82 7.46 -10.04
N GLY A 173 -10.10 8.05 -8.88
CA GLY A 173 -9.09 8.69 -8.03
C GLY A 173 -8.33 7.66 -7.20
N CYS A 174 -7.09 7.37 -7.59
CA CYS A 174 -6.15 6.47 -6.89
C CYS A 174 -4.88 7.22 -6.44
N ASP A 175 -5.00 8.53 -6.24
CA ASP A 175 -3.92 9.52 -6.07
C ASP A 175 -3.56 9.81 -4.59
N GLY A 176 -3.97 8.91 -3.70
CA GLY A 176 -3.45 8.79 -2.35
C GLY A 176 -3.94 9.85 -1.34
N ILE A 177 -3.20 9.99 -0.24
CA ILE A 177 -3.64 10.78 0.93
C ILE A 177 -3.82 12.27 0.61
N HIS A 178 -3.09 12.81 -0.37
CA HIS A 178 -3.20 14.21 -0.84
C HIS A 178 -3.96 14.31 -2.17
N SER A 179 -4.97 13.46 -2.37
CA SER A 179 -5.77 13.35 -3.59
C SER A 179 -6.24 14.70 -4.14
N THR A 180 -5.88 15.01 -5.38
CA THR A 180 -6.49 16.08 -6.17
C THR A 180 -7.92 15.70 -6.53
N THR A 181 -8.18 14.44 -6.88
CA THR A 181 -9.54 13.99 -7.24
C THR A 181 -10.53 14.29 -6.10
N ARG A 182 -10.20 13.93 -4.86
CA ARG A 182 -11.03 14.21 -3.68
C ARG A 182 -11.22 15.70 -3.43
N ARG A 183 -10.19 16.52 -3.70
CA ARG A 183 -10.26 17.99 -3.56
C ARG A 183 -11.20 18.64 -4.57
N VAL A 184 -11.21 18.17 -5.81
CA VAL A 184 -12.13 18.66 -6.84
C VAL A 184 -13.56 18.23 -6.49
N LEU A 185 -13.76 16.96 -6.12
CA LEU A 185 -15.09 16.42 -5.79
C LEU A 185 -15.77 17.14 -4.62
N LEU A 186 -15.05 17.39 -3.53
CA LEU A 186 -15.61 17.96 -2.31
C LEU A 186 -15.53 19.50 -2.26
N GLY A 187 -14.75 20.11 -3.15
CA GLY A 187 -14.33 21.50 -3.05
C GLY A 187 -13.07 21.67 -2.19
N ALA A 188 -12.17 22.58 -2.61
CA ALA A 188 -10.83 22.74 -2.04
C ALA A 188 -10.80 23.22 -0.58
N ASP A 189 -11.89 23.84 -0.14
CA ASP A 189 -12.05 24.39 1.22
C ASP A 189 -12.82 23.44 2.15
N HIS A 190 -13.40 22.37 1.62
CA HIS A 190 -14.09 21.38 2.45
C HIS A 190 -13.09 20.64 3.34
N PRO A 191 -13.32 20.50 4.66
CA PRO A 191 -12.34 19.90 5.57
C PRO A 191 -11.97 18.45 5.20
N ALA A 192 -12.95 17.66 4.74
CA ALA A 192 -12.71 16.28 4.28
C ALA A 192 -11.90 16.17 2.96
N SER A 193 -11.59 17.29 2.29
CA SER A 193 -10.69 17.28 1.13
C SER A 193 -9.23 17.05 1.52
N ARG A 194 -8.85 17.34 2.77
CA ARG A 194 -7.46 17.28 3.26
C ARG A 194 -7.32 16.26 4.40
N PRO A 195 -6.17 15.59 4.52
CA PRO A 195 -5.89 14.76 5.69
C PRO A 195 -5.63 15.64 6.93
N GLY A 196 -5.98 15.13 8.11
CA GLY A 196 -5.59 15.71 9.40
C GLY A 196 -4.36 15.01 9.97
N TYR A 197 -3.58 15.73 10.79
CA TYR A 197 -2.47 15.13 11.52
C TYR A 197 -3.00 14.35 12.73
N SER A 198 -2.57 13.09 12.88
CA SER A 198 -2.99 12.23 13.99
C SER A 198 -2.19 12.43 15.28
N HIS A 199 -1.31 13.44 15.34
CA HIS A 199 -0.39 13.67 16.47
C HIS A 199 0.61 12.54 16.75
N ILE A 200 0.74 11.59 15.82
CA ILE A 200 1.68 10.45 15.93
C ILE A 200 2.67 10.51 14.77
N ALA A 201 3.96 10.35 15.08
CA ALA A 201 5.00 10.21 14.08
C ALA A 201 5.54 8.78 14.08
N ALA A 202 5.78 8.22 12.89
CA ALA A 202 6.38 6.90 12.72
C ALA A 202 7.78 7.02 12.11
N TYR A 203 8.79 6.52 12.81
CA TYR A 203 10.16 6.37 12.32
C TYR A 203 10.35 4.94 11.87
N ARG A 204 10.87 4.75 10.65
CA ARG A 204 10.95 3.43 10.02
C ARG A 204 12.36 3.15 9.56
N THR A 205 12.79 1.91 9.75
CA THR A 205 14.06 1.40 9.21
C THR A 205 13.91 -0.05 8.75
N MET A 206 14.79 -0.46 7.86
CA MET A 206 15.00 -1.87 7.50
C MET A 206 16.47 -2.18 7.73
N VAL A 207 16.73 -3.21 8.52
CA VAL A 207 18.09 -3.70 8.79
C VAL A 207 18.24 -5.14 8.31
N PRO A 208 19.46 -5.59 7.94
CA PRO A 208 19.72 -7.02 7.72
C PRO A 208 19.16 -7.87 8.87
N ILE A 209 18.62 -9.05 8.54
CA ILE A 209 17.86 -9.85 9.50
C ILE A 209 18.69 -10.25 10.74
N ASP A 210 19.97 -10.52 10.56
CA ASP A 210 20.95 -10.83 11.60
C ASP A 210 21.16 -9.65 12.56
N VAL A 211 21.24 -8.43 12.04
CA VAL A 211 21.29 -7.20 12.85
C VAL A 211 19.99 -7.03 13.65
N GLY A 212 18.85 -7.32 13.02
CA GLY A 212 17.55 -7.30 13.69
C GLY A 212 17.46 -8.30 14.84
N VAL A 213 17.89 -9.55 14.61
CA VAL A 213 17.91 -10.62 15.63
C VAL A 213 18.85 -10.28 16.78
N ALA A 214 20.06 -9.76 16.49
CA ALA A 214 20.99 -9.34 17.53
C ALA A 214 20.39 -8.27 18.46
N ALA A 215 19.64 -7.31 17.88
CA ALA A 215 19.05 -6.19 18.61
C ALA A 215 17.74 -6.53 19.33
N LEU A 216 16.88 -7.36 18.73
CA LEU A 216 15.49 -7.56 19.17
C LEU A 216 15.18 -9.01 19.58
N GLY A 217 16.13 -9.95 19.42
CA GLY A 217 15.96 -11.38 19.63
C GLY A 217 15.40 -12.10 18.39
N GLU A 218 15.32 -13.43 18.46
CA GLU A 218 14.84 -14.31 17.37
C GLU A 218 13.44 -13.93 16.87
N ARG A 219 12.61 -13.35 17.74
CA ARG A 219 11.28 -12.83 17.39
C ARG A 219 11.26 -11.86 16.20
N ALA A 220 12.35 -11.13 15.93
CA ALA A 220 12.46 -10.25 14.76
C ALA A 220 12.48 -11.01 13.41
N ALA A 221 12.83 -12.30 13.45
CA ALA A 221 12.88 -13.18 12.29
C ALA A 221 11.66 -14.09 12.14
N GLU A 222 10.89 -14.30 13.22
CA GLU A 222 9.79 -15.26 13.27
C GLU A 222 8.45 -14.65 12.84
N GLY A 223 8.11 -13.43 13.26
CA GLY A 223 6.78 -12.89 12.97
C GLY A 223 6.61 -11.41 13.32
N GLY A 224 5.37 -10.94 13.28
CA GLY A 224 5.04 -9.60 13.75
C GLY A 224 5.18 -9.50 15.27
N CYS A 225 5.97 -8.56 15.74
CA CYS A 225 6.13 -8.26 17.15
C CYS A 225 5.79 -6.79 17.39
N MET A 226 4.83 -6.55 18.27
CA MET A 226 4.45 -5.22 18.75
C MET A 226 4.87 -5.07 20.21
N GLN A 227 5.84 -4.19 20.43
CA GLN A 227 6.29 -3.78 21.75
C GLN A 227 5.56 -2.49 22.11
N SER A 228 4.70 -2.54 23.13
CA SER A 228 3.79 -1.46 23.50
C SER A 228 4.21 -0.81 24.80
N GLY A 229 4.18 0.51 24.84
CA GLY A 229 4.28 1.32 26.06
C GLY A 229 3.32 2.50 26.01
N PRO A 230 3.27 3.32 27.08
CA PRO A 230 2.56 4.59 27.06
C PRO A 230 3.07 5.48 25.91
N ASP A 231 2.13 5.99 25.12
CA ASP A 231 2.35 6.97 24.04
C ASP A 231 3.31 6.53 22.92
N ALA A 232 3.79 5.29 22.94
CA ALA A 232 4.73 4.78 21.97
C ALA A 232 4.61 3.27 21.74
N CYS A 233 4.96 2.83 20.54
CA CYS A 233 5.14 1.41 20.26
C CYS A 233 6.25 1.18 19.22
N LEU A 234 6.85 -0.01 19.29
CA LEU A 234 7.80 -0.50 18.30
C LEU A 234 7.20 -1.74 17.65
N MET A 235 6.88 -1.63 16.37
CA MET A 235 6.50 -2.77 15.54
C MET A 235 7.72 -3.29 14.80
N SER A 236 7.96 -4.59 14.85
CA SER A 236 8.96 -5.27 14.04
C SER A 236 8.37 -6.48 13.33
N TYR A 237 8.84 -6.75 12.11
CA TYR A 237 8.46 -7.96 11.36
C TYR A 237 9.48 -8.24 10.25
N PRO A 238 9.65 -9.51 9.86
CA PRO A 238 10.53 -9.87 8.77
C PRO A 238 9.89 -9.51 7.42
N VAL A 239 10.69 -9.00 6.50
CA VAL A 239 10.32 -8.76 5.09
C VAL A 239 11.34 -9.41 4.17
N ARG A 240 10.89 -9.75 2.96
CA ARG A 240 11.72 -10.37 1.93
C ARG A 240 11.78 -9.52 0.67
N THR A 241 12.89 -9.65 -0.05
CA THR A 241 13.11 -9.02 -1.37
C THR A 241 13.09 -10.06 -2.50
N PHE A 242 13.01 -9.61 -3.76
CA PHE A 242 13.17 -10.49 -4.94
C PHE A 242 14.46 -11.32 -4.90
N SER A 243 15.56 -10.76 -4.38
CA SER A 243 16.84 -11.47 -4.23
C SER A 243 16.84 -12.57 -3.16
N GLY A 244 15.71 -12.78 -2.48
CA GLY A 244 15.57 -13.73 -1.38
C GLY A 244 16.14 -13.25 -0.05
N ARG A 245 16.86 -12.11 -0.04
CA ARG A 245 17.37 -11.48 1.19
C ARG A 245 16.24 -11.09 2.13
N LYS A 246 16.43 -11.37 3.42
CA LYS A 246 15.52 -11.03 4.52
C LYS A 246 16.02 -9.81 5.27
N PHE A 247 15.10 -8.97 5.70
CA PHE A 247 15.35 -7.79 6.51
C PHE A 247 14.36 -7.76 7.67
N ALA A 248 14.77 -7.23 8.81
CA ALA A 248 13.84 -6.83 9.86
C ALA A 248 13.37 -5.40 9.56
N GLN A 249 12.08 -5.24 9.28
CA GLN A 249 11.46 -3.92 9.29
C GLN A 249 11.19 -3.56 10.75
N ALA A 250 11.58 -2.35 11.16
CA ALA A 250 11.23 -1.78 12.46
C ALA A 250 10.52 -0.44 12.25
N SER A 251 9.45 -0.21 13.01
CA SER A 251 8.69 1.03 13.00
C SER A 251 8.41 1.47 14.43
N PHE A 252 9.05 2.57 14.85
CA PHE A 252 8.80 3.20 16.14
C PHE A 252 7.79 4.32 15.94
N THR A 253 6.67 4.25 16.65
CA THR A 253 5.71 5.35 16.72
C THR A 253 5.78 6.01 18.09
N ASN A 254 5.71 7.34 18.10
CA ASN A 254 5.58 8.13 19.31
C ASN A 254 4.52 9.21 19.09
N GLU A 255 3.71 9.46 20.10
CA GLU A 255 2.94 10.69 20.17
C GLU A 255 3.90 11.88 20.23
N ARG A 256 3.79 12.77 19.25
CA ARG A 256 4.38 14.09 19.38
C ARG A 256 3.36 14.96 20.10
N THR A 257 3.39 14.93 21.43
CA THR A 257 2.83 16.03 22.21
C THR A 257 3.55 17.31 21.78
N ARG A 258 2.75 18.37 21.54
CA ARG A 258 3.20 19.64 20.95
C ARG A 258 4.30 20.29 21.77
#